data_AF-A0A2V7VDX3-F1
#
_entry.id   AF-A0A2V7VDX3-F1
#
_cell.length_a   1.000
_cell.length_b   1.000
_cell.length_c   1.000
_cell.angle_alpha   90.00
_cell.angle_beta   90.00
_cell.angle_gamma   90.00
#
_symmetry.space_group_name_H-M   'P 1'
#
loop_
_entity.id
_entity.type
_entity.pdbx_description
1 polymer ?
#
loop_
_entity_poly.entity_id
_entity_poly.type
_entity_poly.pdbx_seq_one_letter_code
_entity_poly.pdbx_strand_id
1 'polypeptide(L)'
;MSHAGLAPPMVYGVRKAAVKGMLWSRIAWLSLRLHRRPWRAARALGRLVAERARHRRRVTAKYARAGGRYFWDLYAPGWPSLAFDRFVERELARAVSSPGSPGLQTLIFAITKRCPLRCEHCCEWDALNRREALSREDLRRIVSRFQERGVAQILLSGGEPLQRIEDILDVVAAAGGKSDFWILSSGRGLSAERAFRLGDAGLTGVVLSLDHWDPGEHDRFRGSAPPGTRARPACWWGCPCVRPGPSSPRRTCGATPRRRGSSGPASSRSWSRRRWATTPGRTSSCPPPSSSSSRAST
;
A
#
# COMPACT_ATOMS: atom_id res chain seq x y z
N MET A 1 12.55 22.66 -15.43
CA MET A 1 11.15 22.48 -15.87
C MET A 1 10.27 22.79 -14.66
N SER A 2 9.37 23.76 -14.76
CA SER A 2 8.58 24.27 -13.64
C SER A 2 7.69 23.17 -13.03
N HIS A 3 7.99 22.78 -11.79
CA HIS A 3 7.28 21.74 -11.04
C HIS A 3 6.00 22.28 -10.41
N ALA A 4 5.03 22.64 -11.24
CA ALA A 4 3.68 22.98 -10.80
C ALA A 4 2.78 21.74 -10.93
N GLY A 5 2.41 21.14 -9.79
CA GLY A 5 1.39 20.09 -9.70
C GLY A 5 1.87 18.78 -9.07
N LEU A 6 2.18 18.81 -7.76
CA LEU A 6 2.66 17.65 -6.98
C LEU A 6 1.63 16.52 -6.78
N ALA A 7 0.38 16.69 -7.22
CA ALA A 7 -0.65 15.66 -7.12
C ALA A 7 -1.15 15.23 -8.50
N PRO A 8 -1.22 13.92 -8.79
CA PRO A 8 -1.77 13.44 -10.05
C PRO A 8 -3.21 13.95 -10.20
N PRO A 9 -3.58 14.52 -11.36
CA PRO A 9 -4.91 15.08 -11.54
C PRO A 9 -5.97 13.99 -11.36
N MET A 10 -6.91 14.28 -10.48
CA MET A 10 -8.07 13.42 -10.25
C MET A 10 -8.98 13.46 -11.48
N VAL A 11 -9.57 12.32 -11.84
CA VAL A 11 -10.46 12.17 -12.99
C VAL A 11 -11.90 12.03 -12.49
N TYR A 12 -12.76 12.96 -12.92
CA TYR A 12 -14.16 13.06 -12.52
C TYR A 12 -15.08 13.40 -13.71
N GLY A 13 -16.40 13.41 -13.47
CA GLY A 13 -17.41 13.78 -14.47
C GLY A 13 -17.39 12.92 -15.74
N VAL A 14 -17.60 13.58 -16.88
CA VAL A 14 -17.66 12.95 -18.22
C VAL A 14 -16.37 12.20 -18.55
N ARG A 15 -15.21 12.75 -18.18
CA ARG A 15 -13.92 12.12 -18.43
C ARG A 15 -13.79 10.78 -17.71
N LYS A 16 -14.30 10.67 -16.48
CA LYS A 16 -14.35 9.40 -15.75
C LYS A 16 -15.27 8.39 -16.44
N ALA A 17 -16.43 8.82 -16.94
CA ALA A 17 -17.34 7.96 -17.67
C ALA A 17 -16.70 7.42 -18.96
N ALA A 18 -15.99 8.27 -19.71
CA ALA A 18 -15.25 7.87 -20.91
C ALA A 18 -14.15 6.84 -20.60
N VAL A 19 -13.33 7.10 -19.57
CA VAL A 19 -12.28 6.14 -19.13
C VAL A 19 -12.88 4.80 -18.73
N LYS A 20 -14.00 4.82 -17.99
CA LYS A 20 -14.71 3.60 -17.62
C LYS A 20 -15.23 2.85 -18.86
N GLY A 21 -15.77 3.55 -19.85
CA GLY A 21 -16.21 2.96 -21.13
C GLY A 21 -15.05 2.26 -21.84
N MET A 22 -13.94 2.97 -22.07
CA MET A 22 -12.75 2.41 -22.72
C MET A 22 -12.19 1.20 -21.97
N LEU A 23 -12.15 1.27 -20.64
CA LEU A 23 -11.72 0.16 -19.78
C LEU A 23 -12.61 -1.07 -19.97
N TRP A 24 -13.93 -0.91 -19.94
CA TRP A 24 -14.86 -2.02 -20.16
C TRP A 24 -14.77 -2.58 -21.58
N SER A 25 -14.61 -1.74 -22.59
CA SER A 25 -14.34 -2.17 -23.96
C SER A 25 -13.07 -3.03 -24.04
N ARG A 26 -12.00 -2.62 -23.34
CA ARG A 26 -10.76 -3.41 -23.27
C ARG A 26 -10.97 -4.74 -22.58
N ILE A 27 -11.63 -4.77 -21.42
CA ILE A 27 -11.91 -6.01 -20.67
C ILE A 27 -12.77 -6.97 -21.50
N ALA A 28 -13.80 -6.47 -22.18
CA ALA A 28 -14.65 -7.27 -23.06
C ALA A 28 -13.85 -7.86 -24.22
N TRP A 29 -12.98 -7.06 -24.86
CA TRP A 29 -12.09 -7.52 -25.91
C TRP A 29 -11.11 -8.61 -25.42
N LEU A 30 -10.49 -8.43 -24.25
CA LEU A 30 -9.61 -9.43 -23.63
C LEU A 30 -10.35 -10.74 -23.36
N SER A 31 -11.59 -10.66 -22.86
CA SER A 31 -12.42 -11.85 -22.61
C SER A 31 -12.76 -12.61 -23.88
N LEU A 32 -13.12 -11.91 -24.95
CA LEU A 32 -13.40 -12.52 -26.25
C LEU A 32 -12.15 -13.20 -26.83
N ARG A 33 -11.00 -12.51 -26.77
CA ARG A 33 -9.70 -13.01 -27.23
C ARG A 33 -9.27 -14.27 -26.47
N LEU A 34 -9.42 -14.28 -25.14
CA LEU A 34 -8.99 -15.38 -24.28
C LEU A 34 -9.83 -16.65 -24.48
N HIS A 35 -11.15 -16.52 -24.58
CA HIS A 35 -12.04 -17.69 -24.56
C HIS A 35 -12.43 -18.21 -25.95
N ARG A 36 -12.15 -17.47 -27.03
CA ARG A 36 -12.48 -17.74 -28.46
C ARG A 36 -13.97 -17.94 -28.78
N ARG A 37 -14.77 -18.47 -27.85
CA ARG A 37 -16.22 -18.70 -27.95
C ARG A 37 -16.98 -17.60 -27.19
N PRO A 38 -17.95 -16.92 -27.83
CA PRO A 38 -18.61 -15.75 -27.27
C PRO A 38 -19.39 -16.04 -25.98
N TRP A 39 -20.04 -17.21 -25.86
CA TRP A 39 -20.79 -17.56 -24.66
C TRP A 39 -19.90 -17.80 -23.44
N ARG A 40 -18.68 -18.34 -23.63
CA ARG A 40 -17.71 -18.51 -22.54
C ARG A 40 -17.17 -17.15 -22.09
N ALA A 41 -16.90 -16.24 -23.03
CA ALA A 41 -16.50 -14.87 -22.72
C ALA A 41 -17.59 -14.11 -21.95
N ALA A 42 -18.83 -14.17 -22.41
CA ALA A 42 -19.97 -13.55 -21.71
C ALA A 42 -20.14 -14.13 -20.29
N ARG A 43 -20.01 -15.46 -20.13
CA ARG A 43 -20.05 -16.12 -18.82
C ARG A 43 -18.89 -15.68 -17.91
N ALA A 44 -17.68 -15.51 -18.45
CA ALA A 44 -16.53 -15.01 -17.70
C ALA A 44 -16.78 -13.60 -17.16
N LEU A 45 -17.21 -12.69 -18.04
CA LEU A 45 -17.54 -11.31 -17.69
C LEU A 45 -18.66 -11.24 -16.67
N GLY A 46 -19.74 -12.00 -16.87
CA GLY A 46 -20.87 -12.06 -15.95
C GLY A 46 -20.45 -12.51 -14.54
N ARG A 47 -19.59 -13.52 -14.44
CA ARG A 47 -19.03 -13.98 -13.15
C ARG A 47 -18.12 -12.93 -12.52
N LEU A 48 -17.22 -12.31 -13.30
CA LEU A 48 -16.34 -11.25 -12.80
C LEU A 48 -17.13 -10.06 -12.25
N VAL A 49 -18.20 -9.65 -12.94
CA VAL A 49 -19.11 -8.59 -12.49
C VAL A 49 -19.84 -9.00 -11.22
N ALA A 50 -20.36 -10.24 -11.16
CA ALA A 50 -21.06 -10.76 -9.98
C ALA A 50 -20.17 -10.82 -8.74
N GLU A 51 -18.92 -11.29 -8.86
CA GLU A 51 -17.96 -11.31 -7.75
C GLU A 51 -17.60 -9.90 -7.28
N ARG A 52 -17.40 -8.98 -8.22
CA ARG A 52 -17.13 -7.58 -7.87
C ARG A 52 -18.32 -6.93 -7.19
N ALA A 53 -19.56 -7.27 -7.57
CA ALA A 53 -20.76 -6.75 -6.94
C ALA A 53 -20.85 -7.15 -5.45
N ARG A 54 -20.44 -8.38 -5.09
CA ARG A 54 -20.39 -8.85 -3.69
C ARG A 54 -19.44 -8.02 -2.81
N HIS A 55 -18.35 -7.54 -3.39
CA HIS A 55 -17.32 -6.77 -2.69
C HIS A 55 -17.50 -5.26 -2.82
N ARG A 56 -18.54 -4.80 -3.53
CA ARG A 56 -18.78 -3.39 -3.80
C ARG A 56 -19.37 -2.72 -2.55
N ARG A 57 -18.51 -2.41 -1.57
CA ARG A 57 -18.83 -1.39 -0.56
C ARG A 57 -19.14 -0.08 -1.31
N ARG A 58 -20.08 0.74 -0.81
CA ARG A 58 -20.50 2.03 -1.39
C ARG A 58 -19.39 3.10 -1.35
N VAL A 59 -18.19 2.76 -1.80
CA VAL A 59 -17.04 3.66 -1.86
C VAL A 59 -16.96 4.22 -3.28
N THR A 60 -17.04 5.54 -3.38
CA THR A 60 -16.88 6.25 -4.66
C THR A 60 -15.45 6.01 -5.16
N ALA A 61 -15.29 5.12 -6.15
CA ALA A 61 -13.99 4.88 -6.78
C ALA A 61 -13.46 6.19 -7.39
N LYS A 62 -12.39 6.73 -6.80
CA LYS A 62 -11.68 7.90 -7.29
C LYS A 62 -10.64 7.43 -8.30
N TYR A 63 -10.58 8.10 -9.45
CA TYR A 63 -9.60 7.78 -10.49
C TYR A 63 -8.49 8.82 -10.43
N ALA A 64 -7.24 8.40 -10.39
CA ALA A 64 -6.06 9.25 -10.50
C ALA A 64 -5.36 8.97 -11.84
N ARG A 65 -4.82 10.00 -12.48
CA ARG A 65 -4.01 9.85 -13.70
C ARG A 65 -2.56 10.20 -13.42
N ALA A 66 -1.66 9.24 -13.64
CA ALA A 66 -0.22 9.40 -13.44
C ALA A 66 0.54 8.63 -14.54
N GLY A 67 1.63 9.20 -15.08
CA GLY A 67 2.46 8.53 -16.10
C GLY A 67 1.68 8.05 -17.33
N GLY A 68 0.66 8.79 -17.77
CA GLY A 68 -0.23 8.40 -18.88
C GLY A 68 -1.24 7.28 -18.55
N ARG A 69 -1.22 6.75 -17.33
CA ARG A 69 -2.04 5.64 -16.86
C ARG A 69 -3.08 6.10 -15.83
N TYR A 70 -4.10 5.28 -15.62
CA TYR A 70 -5.22 5.49 -14.72
C TYR A 70 -5.20 4.45 -13.60
N PHE A 71 -5.34 4.93 -12.37
CA PHE A 71 -5.36 4.13 -11.14
C PHE A 71 -6.64 4.41 -10.38
N TRP A 72 -7.22 3.39 -9.75
CA TRP A 72 -8.45 3.52 -8.95
C TRP A 72 -8.43 2.69 -7.67
N ASP A 73 -7.43 1.83 -7.51
CA ASP A 73 -7.19 0.99 -6.36
C ASP A 73 -5.68 0.66 -6.30
N LEU A 74 -5.16 0.33 -5.13
CA LEU A 74 -3.75 -0.03 -4.91
C LEU A 74 -3.45 -1.46 -5.39
N TYR A 75 -4.45 -2.34 -5.37
CA TYR A 75 -4.30 -3.76 -5.67
C TYR A 75 -4.51 -4.12 -7.15
N ALA A 76 -4.71 -3.12 -8.01
CA ALA A 76 -4.85 -3.30 -9.45
C ALA A 76 -3.76 -2.51 -10.20
N PRO A 77 -3.10 -3.10 -11.22
CA PRO A 77 -2.16 -2.36 -12.05
C PRO A 77 -2.82 -1.16 -12.73
N GLY A 78 -2.04 -0.14 -13.05
CA GLY A 78 -2.55 1.03 -13.78
C GLY A 78 -2.93 0.68 -15.24
N TRP A 79 -4.05 1.20 -15.73
CA TRP A 79 -4.46 1.01 -17.13
C TRP A 79 -4.21 2.27 -17.97
N PRO A 80 -3.74 2.22 -19.23
CA PRO A 80 -3.38 1.01 -19.98
C PRO A 80 -1.97 0.50 -19.64
N SER A 81 -1.81 -0.82 -19.56
CA SER A 81 -0.49 -1.47 -19.43
C SER A 81 -0.57 -2.98 -19.71
N LEU A 82 0.58 -3.58 -20.04
CA LEU A 82 0.71 -5.03 -20.17
C LEU A 82 0.42 -5.75 -18.84
N ALA A 83 0.88 -5.17 -17.72
CA ALA A 83 0.61 -5.70 -16.38
C ALA A 83 -0.90 -5.76 -16.11
N PHE A 84 -1.65 -4.72 -16.49
CA PHE A 84 -3.10 -4.68 -16.35
C PHE A 84 -3.80 -5.72 -17.22
N ASP A 85 -3.43 -5.83 -18.49
CA ASP A 85 -4.06 -6.81 -19.39
C ASP A 85 -3.85 -8.24 -18.87
N ARG A 86 -2.63 -8.59 -18.43
CA ARG A 86 -2.31 -9.89 -17.82
C ARG A 86 -3.11 -10.13 -16.53
N PHE A 87 -3.26 -9.10 -15.69
CA PHE A 87 -4.06 -9.16 -14.47
C PHE A 87 -5.52 -9.52 -14.79
N VAL A 88 -6.13 -8.82 -15.77
CA VAL A 88 -7.52 -9.06 -16.19
C VAL A 88 -7.69 -10.43 -16.84
N GLU A 89 -6.79 -10.83 -17.75
CA GLU A 89 -6.83 -12.14 -18.40
C GLU A 89 -6.81 -13.28 -17.36
N ARG A 90 -6.03 -13.14 -16.29
CA ARG A 90 -5.99 -14.11 -15.18
C ARG A 90 -7.30 -14.17 -14.41
N GLU A 91 -7.89 -13.02 -14.08
CA GLU A 91 -9.18 -12.99 -13.40
C GLU A 91 -10.31 -13.57 -14.27
N LEU A 92 -10.30 -13.28 -15.57
CA LEU A 92 -11.24 -13.87 -16.53
C LEU A 92 -11.06 -15.40 -16.64
N ALA A 93 -9.82 -15.89 -16.69
CA ALA A 93 -9.53 -17.32 -16.69
C ALA A 93 -10.04 -17.99 -15.40
N ARG A 94 -9.80 -17.38 -14.23
CA ARG A 94 -10.30 -17.87 -12.92
C ARG A 94 -11.82 -17.93 -12.85
N ALA A 95 -12.51 -16.99 -13.50
CA ALA A 95 -13.97 -16.95 -13.48
C ALA A 95 -14.62 -18.19 -14.14
N VAL A 96 -13.98 -18.81 -15.14
CA VAL A 96 -14.57 -19.90 -15.94
C VAL A 96 -13.89 -21.25 -15.75
N SER A 97 -12.64 -21.30 -15.30
CA SER A 97 -11.89 -22.56 -15.12
C SER A 97 -11.99 -23.13 -13.70
N SER A 98 -11.89 -24.46 -13.57
CA SER A 98 -11.67 -25.15 -12.29
C SER A 98 -10.30 -24.73 -11.69
N PRO A 99 -10.12 -24.77 -10.34
CA PRO A 99 -8.98 -24.18 -9.63
C PRO A 99 -7.65 -24.94 -9.81
N GLY A 100 -7.19 -25.13 -11.05
CA GLY A 100 -6.05 -25.98 -11.40
C GLY A 100 -4.69 -25.27 -11.46
N SER A 101 -4.63 -23.94 -11.50
CA SER A 101 -3.37 -23.21 -11.25
C SER A 101 -3.65 -21.72 -10.99
N PRO A 102 -3.69 -21.26 -9.73
CA PRO A 102 -3.83 -19.84 -9.44
C PRO A 102 -2.55 -19.11 -9.86
N GLY A 103 -2.54 -18.55 -11.08
CA GLY A 103 -1.43 -17.71 -11.53
C GLY A 103 -1.22 -16.55 -10.55
N LEU A 104 0.01 -16.41 -10.04
CA LEU A 104 0.36 -15.39 -9.04
C LEU A 104 0.15 -13.97 -9.60
N GLN A 105 -0.74 -13.20 -8.98
CA GLN A 105 -1.07 -11.83 -9.40
C GLN A 105 -0.10 -10.80 -8.81
N THR A 106 0.20 -10.96 -7.52
CA THR A 106 0.88 -9.96 -6.69
C THR A 106 1.97 -10.63 -5.88
N LEU A 107 3.15 -10.00 -5.84
CA LEU A 107 4.28 -10.39 -5.00
C LEU A 107 4.55 -9.28 -3.98
N ILE A 108 4.49 -9.60 -2.69
CA ILE A 108 5.02 -8.73 -1.63
C ILE A 108 6.40 -9.27 -1.26
N PHE A 109 7.44 -8.45 -1.48
CA PHE A 109 8.82 -8.91 -1.37
C PHE A 109 9.59 -8.10 -0.32
N ALA A 110 9.92 -8.73 0.80
CA ALA A 110 10.78 -8.16 1.82
C ALA A 110 12.26 -8.17 1.38
N ILE A 111 12.80 -7.01 0.98
CA ILE A 111 14.14 -6.90 0.39
C ILE A 111 15.25 -6.58 1.40
N THR A 112 14.88 -6.17 2.61
CA THR A 112 15.82 -5.75 3.65
C THR A 112 15.28 -6.04 5.03
N LYS A 113 16.19 -6.30 5.97
CA LYS A 113 15.90 -6.36 7.41
C LYS A 113 16.26 -5.05 8.12
N ARG A 114 16.95 -4.12 7.46
CA ARG A 114 17.34 -2.84 8.03
C ARG A 114 16.11 -1.97 8.23
N CYS A 115 15.88 -1.50 9.45
CA CYS A 115 14.82 -0.54 9.75
C CYS A 115 15.31 0.45 10.81
N PRO A 116 15.23 1.76 10.55
CA PRO A 116 15.59 2.78 11.54
C PRO A 116 14.48 3.01 12.58
N LEU A 117 13.30 2.40 12.39
CA LEU A 117 12.14 2.59 13.25
C LEU A 117 11.96 1.45 14.24
N ARG A 118 11.15 1.73 15.24
CA ARG A 118 10.91 0.90 16.40
C ARG A 118 9.41 0.86 16.74
N CYS A 119 8.60 0.51 15.73
CA CYS A 119 7.14 0.59 15.79
C CYS A 119 6.53 -0.44 16.75
N GLU A 120 5.60 -0.01 17.61
CA GLU A 120 4.97 -0.88 18.62
C GLU A 120 4.29 -2.13 18.02
N HIS A 121 3.71 -2.01 16.83
CA HIS A 121 3.00 -3.10 16.14
C HIS A 121 3.87 -3.96 15.21
N CYS A 122 5.18 -3.70 15.13
CA CYS A 122 6.05 -4.46 14.23
C CYS A 122 6.13 -5.93 14.68
N CYS A 123 5.86 -6.86 13.77
CA CYS A 123 5.95 -8.29 14.07
C CYS A 123 7.35 -8.87 13.85
N GLU A 124 8.26 -8.12 13.21
CA GLU A 124 9.60 -8.58 12.81
C GLU A 124 10.71 -8.15 13.79
N TRP A 125 10.37 -7.63 14.97
CA TRP A 125 11.34 -7.08 15.94
C TRP A 125 12.61 -7.90 16.13
N ASP A 126 12.45 -9.20 16.36
CA ASP A 126 13.57 -10.11 16.62
C ASP A 126 14.41 -10.39 15.37
N ALA A 127 13.85 -10.15 14.17
CA ALA A 127 14.47 -10.41 12.89
C ALA A 127 15.06 -9.15 12.23
N LEU A 128 14.67 -7.95 12.68
CA LEU A 128 15.18 -6.67 12.15
C LEU A 128 16.67 -6.48 12.43
N ASN A 129 17.32 -5.71 11.56
CA ASN A 129 18.73 -5.32 11.63
C ASN A 129 19.75 -6.48 11.73
N ARG A 130 19.31 -7.72 11.47
CA ARG A 130 20.20 -8.86 11.24
C ARG A 130 20.92 -8.74 9.90
N ARG A 131 21.95 -9.57 9.69
CA ARG A 131 22.70 -9.63 8.42
C ARG A 131 21.74 -9.83 7.24
N GLU A 132 21.94 -9.02 6.20
CA GLU A 132 21.23 -9.16 4.93
C GLU A 132 21.59 -10.48 4.26
N ALA A 133 20.59 -11.18 3.74
CA ALA A 133 20.77 -12.49 3.10
C ALA A 133 20.78 -12.41 1.57
N LEU A 134 20.19 -11.38 0.98
CA LEU A 134 20.00 -11.27 -0.47
C LEU A 134 20.89 -10.17 -1.05
N SER A 135 21.74 -10.55 -2.00
CA SER A 135 22.51 -9.61 -2.82
C SER A 135 21.59 -8.88 -3.81
N ARG A 136 22.06 -7.79 -4.43
CA ARG A 136 21.34 -7.09 -5.50
C ARG A 136 20.97 -8.04 -6.65
N GLU A 137 21.91 -8.89 -7.04
CA GLU A 137 21.72 -9.86 -8.12
C GLU A 137 20.64 -10.91 -7.77
N ASP A 138 20.57 -11.33 -6.49
CA ASP A 138 19.50 -12.21 -6.04
C ASP A 138 18.12 -11.55 -6.16
N LEU A 139 18.00 -10.28 -5.77
CA LEU A 139 16.76 -9.52 -5.90
C LEU A 139 16.30 -9.47 -7.36
N ARG A 140 17.22 -9.14 -8.28
CA ARG A 140 16.97 -9.08 -9.73
C ARG A 140 16.50 -10.43 -10.27
N ARG A 141 17.21 -11.50 -9.92
CA ARG A 141 16.89 -12.87 -10.33
C ARG A 141 15.53 -13.35 -9.82
N ILE A 142 15.22 -13.07 -8.56
CA ILE A 142 13.92 -13.42 -7.95
C ILE A 142 12.80 -12.69 -8.67
N VAL A 143 12.93 -11.38 -8.87
CA VAL A 143 11.93 -10.56 -9.57
C VAL A 143 11.72 -11.07 -10.99
N SER A 144 12.78 -11.33 -11.77
CA SER A 144 12.67 -11.86 -13.14
C SER A 144 11.85 -13.15 -13.18
N ARG A 145 12.15 -14.12 -12.31
CA ARG A 145 11.44 -15.40 -12.26
C ARG A 145 9.96 -15.25 -11.94
N PHE A 146 9.59 -14.29 -11.09
CA PHE A 146 8.19 -14.00 -10.80
C PHE A 146 7.50 -13.27 -11.96
N GLN A 147 8.19 -12.40 -12.68
CA GLN A 147 7.66 -11.77 -13.89
C GLN A 147 7.43 -12.78 -15.03
N GLU A 148 8.31 -13.78 -15.17
CA GLU A 148 8.13 -14.92 -16.10
C GLU A 148 6.87 -15.73 -15.76
N ARG A 149 6.55 -15.85 -14.47
CA ARG A 149 5.29 -16.44 -13.99
C ARG A 149 4.10 -15.48 -14.07
N GLY A 150 4.27 -14.31 -14.67
CA GLY A 150 3.24 -13.32 -14.99
C GLY A 150 2.68 -12.56 -13.81
N VAL A 151 3.49 -12.30 -12.78
CA VAL A 151 3.14 -11.36 -11.71
C VAL A 151 2.91 -9.97 -12.30
N ALA A 152 1.76 -9.38 -11.98
CA ALA A 152 1.34 -8.07 -12.48
C ALA A 152 1.77 -6.94 -11.54
N GLN A 153 1.84 -7.19 -10.23
CA GLN A 153 2.25 -6.20 -9.24
C GLN A 153 3.33 -6.74 -8.30
N ILE A 154 4.33 -5.92 -8.02
CA ILE A 154 5.42 -6.21 -7.07
C ILE A 154 5.47 -5.08 -6.05
N LEU A 155 5.28 -5.42 -4.77
CA LEU A 155 5.33 -4.50 -3.65
C LEU A 155 6.60 -4.79 -2.86
N LEU A 156 7.58 -3.90 -2.96
CA LEU A 156 8.84 -3.98 -2.23
C LEU A 156 8.61 -3.50 -0.79
N SER A 157 8.99 -4.35 0.16
CA SER A 157 8.76 -4.19 1.60
C SER A 157 9.98 -4.67 2.39
N GLY A 158 9.83 -4.93 3.70
CA GLY A 158 10.85 -5.45 4.59
C GLY A 158 10.86 -4.66 5.90
N GLY A 159 12.05 -4.34 6.40
CA GLY A 159 12.24 -3.28 7.39
C GLY A 159 11.83 -1.92 6.80
N GLU A 160 12.80 -1.11 6.40
CA GLU A 160 12.56 0.11 5.63
C GLU A 160 13.23 -0.02 4.25
N PRO A 161 12.47 -0.30 3.17
CA PRO A 161 13.03 -0.53 1.84
C PRO A 161 13.93 0.59 1.34
N LEU A 162 13.65 1.84 1.72
CA LEU A 162 14.45 3.01 1.32
C LEU A 162 15.90 2.98 1.84
N GLN A 163 16.23 2.08 2.77
CA GLN A 163 17.61 1.79 3.19
C GLN A 163 18.44 1.10 2.08
N ARG A 164 17.78 0.49 1.08
CA ARG A 164 18.40 -0.17 -0.10
C ARG A 164 17.98 0.48 -1.41
N ILE A 165 17.85 1.81 -1.43
CA ILE A 165 17.33 2.54 -2.61
C ILE A 165 18.09 2.21 -3.91
N GLU A 166 19.41 2.09 -3.88
CA GLU A 166 20.21 1.77 -5.08
C GLU A 166 19.85 0.40 -5.66
N ASP A 167 19.53 -0.58 -4.80
CA ASP A 167 19.11 -1.91 -5.26
C ASP A 167 17.68 -1.87 -5.81
N ILE A 168 16.80 -1.01 -5.25
CA ILE A 168 15.45 -0.80 -5.78
C ILE A 168 15.52 -0.20 -7.18
N LEU A 169 16.34 0.82 -7.39
CA LEU A 169 16.49 1.48 -8.69
C LEU A 169 16.94 0.47 -9.75
N ASP A 170 17.95 -0.35 -9.42
CA ASP A 170 18.46 -1.40 -10.31
C ASP A 170 17.38 -2.44 -10.64
N VAL A 171 16.69 -2.97 -9.64
CA VAL A 171 15.65 -3.99 -9.82
C VAL A 171 14.49 -3.46 -10.66
N VAL A 172 14.01 -2.25 -10.39
CA VAL A 172 12.88 -1.65 -11.11
C VAL A 172 13.26 -1.35 -12.56
N ALA A 173 14.46 -0.80 -12.80
CA ALA A 173 14.95 -0.53 -14.15
C ALA A 173 15.11 -1.84 -14.95
N ALA A 174 15.69 -2.88 -14.35
CA ALA A 174 15.88 -4.19 -15.00
C ALA A 174 14.55 -4.91 -15.33
N ALA A 175 13.47 -4.59 -14.60
CA ALA A 175 12.17 -5.23 -14.77
C ALA A 175 11.40 -4.77 -16.03
N GLY A 176 11.84 -3.68 -16.67
CA GLY A 176 11.39 -3.26 -18.01
C GLY A 176 9.88 -3.05 -18.16
N GLY A 177 9.20 -2.60 -17.10
CA GLY A 177 7.76 -2.28 -17.14
C GLY A 177 6.80 -3.46 -17.33
N LYS A 178 7.27 -4.71 -17.16
CA LYS A 178 6.41 -5.92 -17.26
C LYS A 178 5.43 -6.08 -16.10
N SER A 179 5.69 -5.41 -14.98
CA SER A 179 4.91 -5.38 -13.74
C SER A 179 4.92 -3.97 -13.16
N ASP A 180 3.90 -3.64 -12.38
CA ASP A 180 3.90 -2.41 -11.59
C ASP A 180 4.68 -2.61 -10.30
N PHE A 181 5.51 -1.62 -9.96
CA PHE A 181 6.34 -1.64 -8.76
C PHE A 181 5.85 -0.60 -7.75
N TRP A 182 5.59 -1.06 -6.54
CA TRP A 182 5.25 -0.20 -5.41
C TRP A 182 6.25 -0.42 -4.28
N ILE A 183 6.45 0.61 -3.46
CA ILE A 183 7.19 0.48 -2.21
C ILE A 183 6.21 0.64 -1.05
N LEU A 184 6.25 -0.28 -0.08
CA LEU A 184 5.63 -0.13 1.23
C LEU A 184 6.66 0.50 2.18
N SER A 185 6.45 1.75 2.61
CA SER A 185 7.46 2.49 3.38
C SER A 185 6.85 3.35 4.47
N SER A 186 7.63 3.59 5.52
CA SER A 186 7.32 4.63 6.51
C SER A 186 7.52 6.05 5.97
N GLY A 187 8.16 6.20 4.82
CA GLY A 187 8.60 7.47 4.25
C GLY A 187 9.91 7.99 4.86
N ARG A 188 10.50 7.30 5.85
CA ARG A 188 11.76 7.71 6.47
C ARG A 188 12.90 7.63 5.45
N GLY A 189 13.49 8.78 5.15
CA GLY A 189 14.56 8.89 4.16
C GLY A 189 14.06 9.03 2.72
N LEU A 190 12.76 9.25 2.50
CA LEU A 190 12.23 9.67 1.21
C LEU A 190 12.41 11.18 1.05
N SER A 191 13.33 11.59 0.18
CA SER A 191 13.52 12.98 -0.26
C SER A 191 12.92 13.19 -1.66
N ALA A 192 12.84 14.45 -2.12
CA ALA A 192 12.26 14.77 -3.43
C ALA A 192 13.12 14.15 -4.53
N GLU A 193 14.43 14.35 -4.41
CA GLU A 193 15.44 13.76 -5.29
C GLU A 193 15.30 12.23 -5.35
N ARG A 194 15.20 11.55 -4.20
CA ARG A 194 15.00 10.10 -4.16
C ARG A 194 13.69 9.67 -4.82
N ALA A 195 12.61 10.43 -4.61
CA ALA A 195 11.32 10.16 -5.25
C ALA A 195 11.40 10.32 -6.78
N PHE A 196 12.11 11.33 -7.29
CA PHE A 196 12.35 11.50 -8.72
C PHE A 196 13.18 10.35 -9.29
N ARG A 197 14.31 9.99 -8.66
CA ARG A 197 15.13 8.84 -9.08
C ARG A 197 14.31 7.55 -9.18
N LEU A 198 13.44 7.31 -8.19
CA LEU A 198 12.55 6.16 -8.19
C LEU A 198 11.54 6.20 -9.34
N GLY A 199 10.93 7.36 -9.59
CA GLY A 199 10.02 7.57 -10.73
C GLY A 199 10.72 7.35 -12.07
N ASP A 200 11.92 7.90 -12.24
CA ASP A 200 12.74 7.77 -13.45
C ASP A 200 13.15 6.31 -13.72
N ALA A 201 13.42 5.54 -12.66
CA ALA A 201 13.68 4.10 -12.77
C ALA A 201 12.44 3.29 -13.19
N GLY A 202 11.23 3.86 -13.09
CA GLY A 202 9.97 3.21 -13.46
C GLY A 202 9.10 2.77 -12.28
N LEU A 203 9.35 3.29 -11.06
CA LEU A 203 8.51 2.98 -9.91
C LEU A 203 7.09 3.53 -10.14
N THR A 204 6.07 2.72 -9.87
CA THR A 204 4.66 3.09 -10.04
C THR A 204 4.17 4.00 -8.92
N GLY A 205 4.59 3.74 -7.68
CA GLY A 205 4.23 4.59 -6.55
C GLY A 205 4.75 4.10 -5.21
N VAL A 206 4.42 4.85 -4.15
CA VAL A 206 4.77 4.54 -2.77
C VAL A 206 3.50 4.50 -1.93
N VAL A 207 3.36 3.45 -1.13
CA VAL A 207 2.35 3.33 -0.08
C VAL A 207 3.00 3.75 1.22
N LEU A 208 2.52 4.87 1.77
CA LEU A 208 3.06 5.45 3.00
C LEU A 208 2.25 4.99 4.20
N SER A 209 2.92 4.40 5.18
CA SER A 209 2.31 4.04 6.45
C SER A 209 2.07 5.29 7.31
N LEU A 210 0.82 5.53 7.68
CA LEU A 210 0.40 6.64 8.55
C LEU A 210 -0.44 6.08 9.70
N ASP A 211 0.14 6.04 10.90
CA ASP A 211 -0.46 5.32 12.02
C ASP A 211 -1.26 6.22 12.96
N HIS A 212 -1.02 7.54 12.91
CA HIS A 212 -1.70 8.50 13.77
C HIS A 212 -1.74 9.89 13.12
N TRP A 213 -2.79 10.66 13.41
CA TRP A 213 -2.98 12.02 12.88
C TRP A 213 -2.23 13.07 13.71
N ASP A 214 -2.15 12.88 15.03
CA ASP A 214 -1.29 13.67 15.91
C ASP A 214 0.18 13.27 15.69
N PRO A 215 1.08 14.21 15.35
CA PRO A 215 2.48 13.91 15.07
C PRO A 215 3.24 13.33 16.25
N GLY A 216 2.92 13.74 17.48
CA GLY A 216 3.65 13.29 18.66
C GLY A 216 3.34 11.85 19.00
N GLU A 217 2.06 11.49 18.97
CA GLU A 217 1.63 10.09 19.11
C GLU A 217 2.13 9.23 17.94
N HIS A 218 2.16 9.77 16.72
CA HIS A 218 2.73 9.07 15.56
C HIS A 218 4.22 8.73 15.77
N ASP A 219 5.02 9.71 16.17
CA ASP A 219 6.46 9.53 16.38
C ASP A 219 6.76 8.62 17.58
N ARG A 220 5.93 8.71 18.63
CA ARG A 220 6.01 7.82 19.81
C ARG A 220 5.72 6.38 19.39
N PHE A 221 4.62 6.14 18.69
CA PHE A 221 4.19 4.81 18.24
C PHE A 221 5.22 4.15 17.31
N ARG A 222 5.95 4.94 16.52
CA ARG A 222 7.02 4.48 15.63
C ARG A 222 8.40 4.35 16.30
N GLY A 223 8.51 4.71 17.58
CA GLY A 223 9.78 4.73 18.31
C GLY A 223 10.80 5.70 17.71
N SER A 224 10.33 6.75 17.02
CA SER A 224 11.15 7.77 16.35
C SER A 224 11.30 9.08 17.14
N ALA A 225 10.64 9.19 18.29
CA ALA A 225 10.85 10.30 19.22
C ALA A 225 12.20 10.14 19.96
N PRO A 226 13.03 11.20 20.09
CA PRO A 226 14.20 11.16 20.96
C PRO A 226 13.77 10.95 22.43
N PRO A 227 14.54 10.19 23.24
CA PRO A 227 14.26 10.09 24.66
C PRO A 227 14.33 11.49 25.32
N GLY A 228 13.24 11.94 25.95
CA GLY A 228 13.19 13.17 26.75
C GLY A 228 12.68 14.44 26.07
N THR A 229 12.36 14.45 24.77
CA THR A 229 11.75 15.62 24.12
C THR A 229 10.27 15.39 23.83
N ARG A 230 9.39 16.33 24.24
CA ARG A 230 8.04 16.46 23.65
C ARG A 230 8.23 16.51 22.14
N ALA A 231 7.66 15.53 21.44
CA ALA A 231 7.73 15.41 19.99
C ALA A 231 7.45 16.77 19.35
N ARG A 232 8.49 17.38 18.77
CA ARG A 232 8.28 18.52 17.88
C ARG A 232 7.80 17.90 16.58
N PRO A 233 6.67 18.36 16.02
CA PRO A 233 6.13 17.77 14.81
C PRO A 233 7.22 17.79 13.73
N ALA A 234 7.61 16.62 13.26
CA ALA A 234 8.43 16.50 12.09
C ALA A 234 7.74 17.30 10.96
N CYS A 235 8.44 18.31 10.43
CA CYS A 235 7.91 19.17 9.38
C CYS A 235 7.43 18.28 8.23
N TRP A 236 6.10 18.27 8.06
CA TRP A 236 5.40 17.51 7.05
C TRP A 236 5.73 18.08 5.67
N TRP A 237 5.76 17.21 4.67
CA TRP A 237 5.85 17.60 3.26
C TRP A 237 4.79 18.65 2.92
N GLY A 238 5.25 19.88 2.61
CA GLY A 238 4.43 20.95 2.03
C GLY A 238 3.61 21.82 3.00
N CYS A 239 3.77 21.71 4.32
CA CYS A 239 3.10 22.63 5.27
C CYS A 239 4.15 23.58 5.88
N PRO A 240 4.07 24.91 5.68
CA PRO A 240 5.04 25.82 6.26
C PRO A 240 4.92 25.77 7.79
N CYS A 241 6.02 25.42 8.44
CA CYS A 241 6.09 25.28 9.89
C CYS A 241 5.94 26.68 10.53
N VAL A 242 4.70 27.10 10.82
CA VAL A 242 4.42 28.32 11.57
C VAL A 242 4.89 28.09 13.01
N ARG A 243 6.02 28.70 13.37
CA ARG A 243 6.42 28.84 14.78
C ARG A 243 5.41 29.78 15.45
N PRO A 244 4.75 29.40 16.57
CA PRO A 244 4.13 30.41 17.42
C PRO A 244 5.27 31.21 18.07
N GLY A 245 5.30 32.52 17.81
CA GLY A 245 6.14 33.46 18.56
C GLY A 245 5.71 33.51 20.04
N PRO A 246 6.57 34.00 20.95
CA PRO A 246 6.41 33.85 22.40
C PRO A 246 5.30 34.69 23.05
N SER A 247 4.38 35.30 22.29
CA SER A 247 3.37 36.19 22.86
C SER A 247 2.08 36.24 22.02
N SER A 248 1.17 35.28 22.21
CA SER A 248 -0.28 35.54 22.06
C SER A 248 -1.10 34.48 22.80
N PRO A 249 -2.22 34.84 23.46
CA PRO A 249 -3.02 33.92 24.24
C PRO A 249 -3.78 32.95 23.33
N ARG A 250 -3.91 31.70 23.80
CA ARG A 250 -4.56 30.56 23.15
C ARG A 250 -5.85 30.97 22.43
N ARG A 251 -5.81 31.04 21.09
CA ARG A 251 -7.01 30.95 20.26
C ARG A 251 -7.25 29.47 19.95
N THR A 252 -8.26 28.90 20.58
CA THR A 252 -8.84 27.61 20.21
C THR A 252 -9.47 27.72 18.82
N CYS A 253 -8.94 26.98 17.84
CA CYS A 253 -9.58 26.85 16.53
C CYS A 253 -10.80 25.92 16.65
N GLY A 254 -11.98 26.53 16.77
CA GLY A 254 -13.17 26.20 15.99
C GLY A 254 -13.76 24.80 16.11
N ALA A 255 -14.55 24.59 17.16
CA ALA A 255 -15.69 23.69 17.11
C ALA A 255 -16.77 24.23 16.15
N THR A 256 -17.38 23.35 15.37
CA THR A 256 -18.55 23.61 14.52
C THR A 256 -19.76 24.07 15.37
N PRO A 257 -20.60 25.02 14.91
CA PRO A 257 -21.71 25.52 15.71
C PRO A 257 -22.88 24.52 15.72
N ARG A 258 -23.22 23.98 16.90
CA ARG A 258 -24.50 23.28 17.12
C ARG A 258 -25.62 24.31 17.20
N ARG A 259 -26.63 24.17 16.34
CA ARG A 259 -27.92 24.88 16.42
C ARG A 259 -28.57 24.62 17.79
N ARG A 260 -29.01 25.71 18.45
CA ARG A 260 -29.87 25.69 19.65
C ARG A 260 -31.31 25.32 19.26
N GLY A 261 -31.93 24.48 20.10
CA GLY A 261 -33.37 24.21 20.11
C GLY A 261 -33.78 23.50 21.41
N SER A 262 -34.46 24.23 22.28
CA SER A 262 -35.40 23.83 23.37
C SER A 262 -34.99 22.84 24.49
N SER A 263 -34.66 23.42 25.65
CA SER A 263 -35.21 23.22 27.01
C SER A 263 -35.77 21.86 27.50
N GLY A 264 -35.22 21.38 28.63
CA GLY A 264 -35.84 20.45 29.59
C GLY A 264 -34.81 19.75 30.52
N PRO A 265 -34.97 19.70 31.87
CA PRO A 265 -33.87 19.39 32.80
C PRO A 265 -33.84 17.94 33.33
N ALA A 266 -32.77 17.64 34.09
CA ALA A 266 -32.51 16.43 34.89
C ALA A 266 -32.00 15.21 34.09
N SER A 267 -31.03 14.40 34.53
CA SER A 267 -30.49 14.15 35.86
C SER A 267 -29.07 13.56 35.75
N SER A 268 -28.29 13.77 36.81
CA SER A 268 -26.99 13.15 37.08
C SER A 268 -27.06 11.63 37.06
N ARG A 269 -26.22 10.97 36.23
CA ARG A 269 -25.70 9.62 36.55
C ARG A 269 -24.23 9.50 36.20
N SER A 270 -23.50 9.14 37.24
CA SER A 270 -22.08 8.83 37.33
C SER A 270 -21.66 7.75 36.33
N TRP A 271 -20.56 8.00 35.62
CA TRP A 271 -19.81 6.94 34.93
C TRP A 271 -18.84 6.30 35.93
N SER A 272 -19.28 5.20 36.53
CA SER A 272 -18.42 4.35 37.33
C SER A 272 -17.46 3.56 36.44
N ARG A 273 -16.22 3.48 36.92
CA ARG A 273 -15.13 2.65 36.41
C ARG A 273 -15.61 1.22 36.17
N ARG A 274 -15.47 0.71 34.94
CA ARG A 274 -15.37 -0.74 34.70
C ARG A 274 -13.96 -1.08 34.23
N ARG A 275 -13.24 -1.70 35.16
CA ARG A 275 -12.12 -2.62 34.96
C ARG A 275 -12.42 -3.56 33.78
N TRP A 276 -11.53 -3.62 32.82
CA TRP A 276 -11.40 -4.78 31.94
C TRP A 276 -10.63 -5.84 32.72
N ALA A 277 -11.37 -6.79 33.29
CA ALA A 277 -10.81 -8.02 33.82
C ALA A 277 -10.57 -9.00 32.66
N THR A 278 -9.38 -9.56 32.67
CA THR A 278 -8.87 -10.63 31.82
C THR A 278 -9.60 -11.96 32.05
N THR A 279 -9.91 -12.68 30.97
CA THR A 279 -10.02 -14.14 30.98
C THR A 279 -9.38 -14.68 29.68
N PRO A 280 -8.56 -15.75 29.73
CA PRO A 280 -7.53 -16.00 28.74
C PRO A 280 -8.05 -16.89 27.59
N GLY A 281 -7.78 -16.49 26.35
CA GLY A 281 -8.16 -17.23 25.15
C GLY A 281 -7.01 -17.27 24.14
N ARG A 282 -6.30 -18.40 24.10
CA ARG A 282 -5.39 -18.90 23.05
C ARG A 282 -4.58 -17.85 22.28
N THR A 283 -3.38 -17.59 22.78
CA THR A 283 -2.26 -17.05 22.00
C THR A 283 -1.88 -18.06 20.90
N SER A 284 -1.97 -17.65 19.63
CA SER A 284 -1.27 -18.34 18.55
C SER A 284 0.20 -17.88 18.58
N SER A 285 1.02 -18.59 19.33
CA SER A 285 2.48 -18.46 19.27
C SER A 285 2.99 -18.90 17.90
N CYS A 286 3.90 -18.13 17.30
CA CYS A 286 4.76 -18.64 16.23
C CYS A 286 5.61 -19.79 16.80
N PRO A 287 5.77 -20.92 16.09
CA PRO A 287 6.63 -21.99 16.56
C PRO A 287 8.10 -21.54 16.49
N PRO A 288 8.94 -21.86 17.50
CA PRO A 288 10.38 -21.64 17.42
C PRO A 288 11.02 -22.55 16.36
N PRO A 289 12.17 -22.18 15.79
CA PRO A 289 12.88 -23.03 14.84
C PRO A 289 13.35 -24.31 15.52
N SER A 290 13.00 -25.45 14.95
CA SER A 290 13.48 -26.77 15.36
C SER A 290 14.99 -26.88 15.14
N SER A 291 15.75 -27.04 16.22
CA SER A 291 17.15 -27.48 16.17
C SER A 291 17.20 -28.98 15.88
N SER A 292 17.39 -29.36 14.61
CA SER A 292 17.84 -30.71 14.28
C SER A 292 19.37 -30.73 14.24
N SER A 293 19.99 -31.21 15.31
CA SER A 293 21.37 -31.67 15.32
C SER A 293 21.48 -32.94 14.47
N SER A 294 22.03 -32.86 13.26
CA SER A 294 22.57 -34.05 12.60
C SER A 294 23.97 -34.30 13.14
N ARG A 295 24.10 -35.33 13.97
CA ARG A 295 25.39 -35.91 14.35
C ARG A 295 26.09 -36.40 13.09
N ALA A 296 27.35 -36.04 12.96
CA ALA A 296 28.32 -36.76 12.15
C ALA A 296 28.57 -38.13 12.78
N SER A 297 28.61 -39.16 11.95
CA SER A 297 29.28 -40.42 12.24
C SER A 297 29.53 -41.14 10.92
N THR A 298 30.82 -41.22 10.58
CA THR A 298 31.55 -42.19 9.73
C THR A 298 31.05 -42.46 8.32
#